data_AF-A0A255Z6G9-F1
#
_entry.id   AF-A0A255Z6G9-F1
#
_cell.length_a   1.000
_cell.length_b   1.000
_cell.length_c   1.000
_cell.angle_alpha   90.00
_cell.angle_beta   90.00
_cell.angle_gamma   90.00
#
_symmetry.space_group_name_H-M   'P 1'
#
loop_
_entity.id
_entity.type
_entity.pdbx_description
1 polymer ?
#
loop_
_entity_poly.entity_id
_entity_poly.type
_entity_poly.pdbx_seq_one_letter_code
_entity_poly.pdbx_strand_id
1 'polypeptide(L)'
;MTKKHMPRWGYDGRRWQTERPPIFTPDHMQRLCTEFAIPEDKCEAIRKHLEGAADVFFHWRQNVDEAPKPGECRAALTEIADLTERLRDCLSRMDTRTQSAFWFPETALASAVMRGATETSFGHKIERRTIDDTVEIVWHEDPASLLRAVTILHNYALQGLERLPDDPGGQRQLWGLRHWIGNLHILWTGILGRKFTVDSHQGEPVSEAARFCVATTRLTAPDLTNGQIFTAMQRQRRTRQRPSSPTT
;
A
#
# COMPACT_ATOMS: atom_id res chain seq x y z
N MET A 1 5.74 24.40 -7.52
CA MET A 1 5.41 23.91 -6.16
C MET A 1 4.70 22.57 -6.32
N THR A 2 5.35 21.47 -5.97
CA THR A 2 4.71 20.14 -5.96
C THR A 2 3.60 20.14 -4.90
N LYS A 3 2.37 19.77 -5.29
CA LYS A 3 1.24 19.67 -4.34
C LYS A 3 1.64 18.68 -3.25
N LYS A 4 1.87 19.20 -2.04
CA LYS A 4 2.37 18.45 -0.88
C LYS A 4 1.38 17.39 -0.35
N HIS A 5 0.23 17.24 -1.01
CA HIS A 5 -0.97 16.56 -0.53
C HIS A 5 -1.67 15.79 -1.66
N MET A 6 -0.95 14.96 -2.41
CA MET A 6 -1.60 13.97 -3.28
C MET A 6 -1.48 12.57 -2.66
N PRO A 7 -2.48 11.70 -2.82
CA PRO A 7 -2.38 10.31 -2.40
C PRO A 7 -1.18 9.64 -3.08
N ARG A 8 -0.39 8.87 -2.33
CA ARG A 8 0.89 8.29 -2.81
C ARG A 8 0.76 7.44 -4.09
N TRP A 9 -0.36 6.75 -4.26
CA TRP A 9 -0.66 5.93 -5.45
C TRP A 9 -1.87 6.44 -6.21
N GLY A 10 -2.24 7.72 -6.02
CA GLY A 10 -3.56 8.19 -6.42
C GLY A 10 -4.67 7.40 -5.73
N TYR A 11 -5.74 7.11 -6.46
CA TYR A 11 -6.88 6.32 -5.98
C TYR A 11 -6.75 4.83 -6.33
N ASP A 12 -5.62 4.41 -6.90
CA ASP A 12 -5.40 3.01 -7.23
C ASP A 12 -5.24 2.18 -5.95
N GLY A 13 -5.89 1.01 -5.94
CA GLY A 13 -5.78 0.08 -4.84
C GLY A 13 -4.34 -0.41 -4.64
N ARG A 14 -3.98 -0.69 -3.38
CA ARG A 14 -2.70 -1.36 -3.10
C ARG A 14 -2.71 -2.74 -3.75
N ARG A 15 -1.63 -3.06 -4.47
CA ARG A 15 -1.42 -4.41 -4.98
C ARG A 15 -0.99 -5.30 -3.83
N TRP A 16 -1.92 -6.08 -3.31
CA TRP A 16 -1.61 -7.19 -2.42
C TRP A 16 -0.89 -8.25 -3.26
N GLN A 17 0.39 -8.47 -3.02
CA GLN A 17 1.05 -9.63 -3.62
C GLN A 17 0.66 -10.87 -2.81
N THR A 18 -0.12 -11.75 -3.42
CA THR A 18 -0.47 -13.04 -2.84
C THR A 18 0.64 -14.07 -3.04
N GLU A 19 1.39 -13.99 -4.14
CA GLU A 19 2.49 -14.90 -4.46
C GLU A 19 3.63 -14.13 -5.16
N ARG A 20 4.87 -14.40 -4.76
CA ARG A 20 6.07 -13.82 -5.38
C ARG A 20 6.96 -14.94 -5.95
N PRO A 21 7.59 -14.75 -7.11
CA PRO A 21 8.56 -15.72 -7.62
C PRO A 21 9.81 -15.77 -6.72
N PRO A 22 10.53 -16.91 -6.67
CA PRO A 22 11.81 -16.99 -5.98
C PRO A 22 12.79 -15.90 -6.45
N ILE A 23 13.49 -15.26 -5.51
CA ILE A 23 14.46 -14.18 -5.80
C ILE A 23 15.85 -14.77 -5.98
N PHE A 24 16.20 -15.75 -5.15
CA PHE A 24 17.52 -16.35 -5.08
C PHE A 24 17.59 -17.58 -6.00
N THR A 25 17.75 -17.31 -7.29
CA THR A 25 18.01 -18.32 -8.32
C THR A 25 19.32 -19.07 -8.05
N PRO A 26 19.54 -20.25 -8.69
CA PRO A 26 20.80 -20.97 -8.58
C PRO A 26 22.03 -20.10 -8.86
N ASP A 27 21.99 -19.25 -9.89
CA ASP A 27 23.08 -18.35 -10.26
C ASP A 27 23.33 -17.25 -9.21
N HIS A 28 22.27 -16.75 -8.55
CA HIS A 28 22.42 -15.83 -7.41
C HIS A 28 23.13 -16.53 -6.26
N MET A 29 22.71 -17.75 -5.95
CA MET A 29 23.30 -18.53 -4.87
C MET A 29 24.75 -18.92 -5.16
N GLN A 30 25.09 -19.31 -6.39
CA GLN A 30 26.46 -19.64 -6.78
C GLN A 30 27.39 -18.43 -6.63
N ARG A 31 26.94 -17.24 -7.04
CA ARG A 31 27.71 -15.99 -6.85
C ARG A 31 27.91 -15.66 -5.38
N LEU A 32 26.84 -15.71 -4.58
CA LEU A 32 26.94 -15.46 -3.14
C LEU A 32 27.83 -16.51 -2.45
N CYS A 33 27.69 -17.79 -2.80
CA CYS A 33 28.51 -18.84 -2.18
C CYS A 33 30.00 -18.69 -2.54
N THR A 34 30.30 -18.32 -3.79
CA THR A 34 31.68 -18.03 -4.21
C THR A 34 32.24 -16.78 -3.53
N GLU A 35 31.52 -15.65 -3.58
CA GLU A 35 31.99 -14.36 -3.07
C GLU A 35 32.24 -14.38 -1.56
N PHE A 36 31.39 -15.09 -0.82
CA PHE A 36 31.44 -15.15 0.64
C PHE A 36 31.98 -16.49 1.17
N ALA A 37 32.64 -17.29 0.32
CA ALA A 37 33.22 -18.58 0.69
C ALA A 37 32.25 -19.44 1.55
N ILE A 38 30.99 -19.53 1.13
CA ILE A 38 29.95 -20.28 1.84
C ILE A 38 30.14 -21.76 1.50
N PRO A 39 30.24 -22.65 2.51
CA PRO A 39 30.31 -24.09 2.27
C PRO A 39 29.13 -24.60 1.44
N GLU A 40 29.41 -25.45 0.46
CA GLU A 40 28.41 -25.96 -0.49
C GLU A 40 27.25 -26.69 0.21
N ASP A 41 27.55 -27.44 1.28
CA ASP A 41 26.59 -28.14 2.13
C ASP A 41 25.60 -27.19 2.84
N LYS A 42 25.93 -25.89 2.94
CA LYS A 42 25.07 -24.87 3.54
C LYS A 42 24.29 -24.04 2.52
N CYS A 43 24.62 -24.09 1.23
CA CYS A 43 24.01 -23.19 0.23
C CYS A 43 22.49 -23.35 0.15
N GLU A 44 21.94 -24.57 0.20
CA GLU A 44 20.49 -24.80 0.16
C GLU A 44 19.76 -24.30 1.42
N ALA A 45 20.35 -24.50 2.60
CA ALA A 45 19.79 -24.00 3.85
C ALA A 45 19.75 -22.46 3.88
N ILE A 46 20.80 -21.82 3.38
CA ILE A 46 20.92 -20.37 3.25
C ILE A 46 19.89 -19.85 2.24
N ARG A 47 19.74 -20.51 1.10
CA ARG A 47 18.72 -20.14 0.09
C ARG A 47 17.32 -20.14 0.71
N LYS A 48 16.93 -21.23 1.39
CA LYS A 48 15.63 -21.32 2.08
C LYS A 48 15.43 -20.20 3.11
N HIS A 49 16.46 -19.90 3.90
CA HIS A 49 16.39 -18.82 4.90
C HIS A 49 16.25 -17.45 4.24
N LEU A 50 17.01 -17.17 3.18
CA LEU A 50 16.93 -15.92 2.43
C LEU A 50 15.55 -15.71 1.79
N GLU A 51 14.96 -16.76 1.20
CA GLU A 51 13.61 -16.70 0.65
C GLU A 51 12.56 -16.43 1.73
N GLY A 52 12.58 -17.17 2.85
CA GLY A 52 11.64 -16.93 3.95
C GLY A 52 11.80 -15.53 4.57
N ALA A 53 13.04 -15.04 4.69
CA ALA A 53 13.30 -13.68 5.14
C ALA A 53 12.80 -12.62 4.15
N ALA A 54 12.84 -12.90 2.85
CA ALA A 54 12.34 -11.99 1.82
C ALA A 54 10.81 -11.93 1.86
N ASP A 55 10.12 -13.04 2.12
CA ASP A 55 8.66 -13.03 2.31
C ASP A 55 8.26 -12.14 3.49
N VAL A 56 8.96 -12.25 4.62
CA VAL A 56 8.76 -11.36 5.77
C VAL A 56 9.04 -9.90 5.38
N PHE A 57 10.13 -9.63 4.66
CA PHE A 57 10.45 -8.28 4.19
C PHE A 57 9.32 -7.68 3.34
N PHE A 58 8.83 -8.40 2.33
CA PHE A 58 7.78 -7.89 1.46
C PHE A 58 6.45 -7.72 2.18
N HIS A 59 6.12 -8.62 3.10
CA HIS A 59 4.94 -8.49 3.95
C HIS A 59 4.97 -7.17 4.72
N TRP A 60 6.07 -6.88 5.43
CA TRP A 60 6.22 -5.62 6.17
C TRP A 60 6.28 -4.40 5.26
N ARG A 61 6.99 -4.52 4.13
CA ARG A 61 7.13 -3.43 3.18
C ARG A 61 5.77 -2.98 2.64
N GLN A 62 4.93 -3.91 2.19
CA GLN A 62 3.61 -3.62 1.62
C GLN A 62 2.60 -3.13 2.67
N ASN A 63 2.61 -3.78 3.84
CA ASN A 63 1.58 -3.53 4.87
C ASN A 63 1.90 -2.36 5.78
N VAL A 64 3.17 -2.02 5.97
CA VAL A 64 3.61 -1.02 6.95
C VAL A 64 4.43 0.08 6.30
N ASP A 65 5.52 -0.26 5.61
CA ASP A 65 6.45 0.76 5.10
C ASP A 65 5.86 1.55 3.93
N GLU A 66 5.01 0.92 3.13
CA GLU A 66 4.41 1.51 1.96
C GLU A 66 3.03 2.11 2.27
N ALA A 67 2.31 1.57 3.27
CA ALA A 67 0.98 2.01 3.69
C ALA A 67 0.82 3.55 3.74
N PRO A 68 -0.31 4.13 3.30
CA PRO A 68 -0.55 5.55 3.42
C PRO A 68 -0.44 6.00 4.87
N LYS A 69 0.29 7.09 5.08
CA LYS A 69 0.33 7.77 6.36
C LYS A 69 -1.01 8.43 6.65
N PRO A 70 -1.33 8.69 7.92
CA PRO A 70 -2.54 9.45 8.25
C PRO A 70 -2.62 10.79 7.51
N GLY A 71 -1.50 11.51 7.32
CA GLY A 71 -1.48 12.75 6.54
C GLY A 71 -1.79 12.56 5.04
N GLU A 72 -1.39 11.44 4.45
CA GLU A 72 -1.72 11.10 3.05
C GLU A 72 -3.20 10.70 2.92
N CYS A 73 -3.74 9.93 3.87
CA CYS A 73 -5.17 9.63 3.95
C CYS A 73 -6.00 10.92 4.13
N ARG A 74 -5.55 11.82 5.01
CA ARG A 74 -6.22 13.10 5.28
C ARG A 74 -6.29 13.95 4.03
N ALA A 75 -5.19 14.04 3.27
CA ALA A 75 -5.16 14.73 1.98
C ALA A 75 -6.20 14.13 1.00
N ALA A 76 -6.23 12.81 0.86
CA ALA A 76 -7.16 12.13 -0.03
C ALA A 76 -8.64 12.38 0.35
N LEU A 77 -8.97 12.27 1.64
CA LEU A 77 -10.33 12.50 2.12
C LEU A 77 -10.75 13.96 2.00
N THR A 78 -9.83 14.90 2.23
CA THR A 78 -10.10 16.34 2.03
C THR A 78 -10.42 16.61 0.56
N GLU A 79 -9.62 16.06 -0.37
CA GLU A 79 -9.88 16.20 -1.80
C GLU A 79 -11.25 15.62 -2.21
N ILE A 80 -11.63 14.45 -1.67
CA ILE A 80 -12.96 13.87 -1.92
C ILE A 80 -14.07 14.78 -1.38
N ALA A 81 -13.92 15.32 -0.17
CA ALA A 81 -14.89 16.23 0.43
C ALA A 81 -15.08 17.50 -0.43
N ASP A 82 -13.98 18.12 -0.84
CA ASP A 82 -13.99 19.34 -1.67
C ASP A 82 -14.61 19.07 -3.05
N LEU A 83 -14.26 17.96 -3.70
CA LEU A 83 -14.78 17.61 -5.03
C LEU A 83 -16.29 17.30 -4.98
N THR A 84 -16.75 16.57 -3.97
CA THR A 84 -18.16 16.23 -3.80
C THR A 84 -19.00 17.45 -3.44
N GLU A 85 -18.48 18.35 -2.59
CA GLU A 85 -19.13 19.65 -2.31
C GLU A 85 -19.26 20.49 -3.58
N ARG A 86 -18.16 20.66 -4.34
CA ARG A 86 -18.18 21.42 -5.59
C ARG A 86 -19.16 20.83 -6.61
N LEU A 87 -19.23 19.50 -6.72
CA LEU A 87 -20.19 18.84 -7.62
C LEU A 87 -21.63 19.10 -7.17
N ARG A 88 -21.93 18.95 -5.88
CA ARG A 88 -23.25 19.27 -5.30
C ARG A 88 -23.65 20.71 -5.59
N ASP A 89 -22.74 21.64 -5.37
CA ASP A 89 -23.00 23.07 -5.57
C ASP A 89 -23.21 23.40 -7.06
N CYS A 90 -22.44 22.79 -7.96
CA CYS A 90 -22.67 22.91 -9.40
C CYS A 90 -24.05 22.37 -9.78
N LEU A 91 -24.40 21.17 -9.34
CA LEU A 91 -25.67 20.52 -9.69
C LEU A 91 -26.89 21.28 -9.17
N SER A 92 -26.81 21.84 -7.95
CA SER A 92 -27.90 22.60 -7.33
C SER A 92 -28.09 24.01 -7.90
N ARG A 93 -27.05 24.58 -8.55
CA ARG A 93 -27.06 25.95 -9.07
C ARG A 93 -27.16 26.04 -10.59
N MET A 94 -27.30 24.91 -11.29
CA MET A 94 -27.50 24.90 -12.74
C MET A 94 -28.73 25.74 -13.12
N ASP A 95 -28.63 26.55 -14.16
CA ASP A 95 -29.80 27.23 -14.73
C ASP A 95 -30.74 26.22 -15.39
N THR A 96 -32.01 26.59 -15.58
CA THR A 96 -33.05 25.70 -16.12
C THR A 96 -32.64 25.07 -17.46
N ARG A 97 -32.00 25.81 -18.37
CA ARG A 97 -31.62 25.29 -19.69
C ARG A 97 -30.53 24.25 -19.56
N THR A 98 -29.51 24.50 -18.74
CA THR A 98 -28.44 23.53 -18.45
C THR A 98 -28.98 22.29 -17.74
N GLN A 99 -29.88 22.46 -16.75
CA GLN A 99 -30.52 21.34 -16.07
C GLN A 99 -31.28 20.44 -17.05
N SER A 100 -32.12 21.02 -17.92
CA SER A 100 -32.88 20.23 -18.90
C SER A 100 -31.96 19.46 -19.87
N ALA A 101 -30.82 20.05 -20.25
CA ALA A 101 -29.86 19.37 -21.12
C ALA A 101 -29.09 18.26 -20.40
N PHE A 102 -28.64 18.51 -19.16
CA PHE A 102 -27.88 17.55 -18.36
C PHE A 102 -28.74 16.33 -17.95
N TRP A 103 -29.98 16.58 -17.52
CA TRP A 103 -30.94 15.56 -17.10
C TRP A 103 -31.80 15.00 -18.24
N PHE A 104 -31.53 15.35 -19.49
CA PHE A 104 -32.24 14.78 -20.64
C PHE A 104 -32.27 13.23 -20.65
N PRO A 105 -31.20 12.51 -20.28
CA PRO A 105 -31.25 11.04 -20.14
C PRO A 105 -32.37 10.48 -19.26
N GLU A 106 -32.94 11.27 -18.35
CA GLU A 106 -34.07 10.84 -17.52
C GLU A 106 -35.35 10.56 -18.31
N THR A 107 -35.55 11.24 -19.44
CA THR A 107 -36.68 10.91 -20.32
C THR A 107 -36.52 9.52 -20.91
N ALA A 108 -35.27 9.09 -21.16
CA ALA A 108 -34.96 7.74 -21.59
C ALA A 108 -35.14 6.71 -20.45
N LEU A 109 -34.85 7.10 -19.20
CA LEU A 109 -35.12 6.28 -18.01
C LEU A 109 -36.62 6.01 -17.84
N ALA A 110 -37.47 7.03 -17.93
CA ALA A 110 -38.92 6.87 -17.85
C ALA A 110 -39.44 5.90 -18.93
N SER A 111 -38.95 6.03 -20.17
CA SER A 111 -39.29 5.10 -21.26
C SER A 111 -38.77 3.67 -21.01
N ALA A 112 -37.57 3.52 -20.46
CA ALA A 112 -36.99 2.22 -20.11
C ALA A 112 -37.79 1.52 -19.00
N VAL A 113 -38.22 2.28 -17.98
CA VAL A 113 -39.12 1.82 -16.92
C VAL A 113 -40.45 1.34 -17.51
N MET A 114 -41.06 2.06 -18.45
CA MET A 114 -42.32 1.60 -19.06
C MET A 114 -42.17 0.34 -19.91
N ARG A 115 -40.97 0.07 -20.44
CA ARG A 115 -40.68 -1.08 -21.31
C ARG A 115 -40.19 -2.32 -20.55
N GLY A 116 -40.15 -2.30 -19.22
CA GLY A 116 -39.67 -3.45 -18.45
C GLY A 116 -38.15 -3.63 -18.51
N ALA A 117 -37.38 -2.61 -18.88
CA ALA A 117 -35.92 -2.72 -18.89
C ALA A 117 -35.36 -2.84 -17.46
N THR A 118 -34.21 -3.51 -17.34
CA THR A 118 -33.42 -3.62 -16.10
C THR A 118 -32.26 -2.62 -16.05
N GLU A 119 -31.88 -2.05 -17.20
CA GLU A 119 -30.80 -1.08 -17.31
C GLU A 119 -31.03 -0.11 -18.48
N THR A 120 -30.58 1.14 -18.34
CA THR A 120 -30.61 2.14 -19.43
C THR A 120 -29.31 2.16 -20.23
N SER A 121 -29.30 2.81 -21.40
CA SER A 121 -28.07 3.03 -22.19
C SER A 121 -27.01 3.88 -21.48
N PHE A 122 -27.34 4.47 -20.33
CA PHE A 122 -26.45 5.29 -19.51
C PHE A 122 -26.01 4.56 -18.22
N GLY A 123 -26.39 3.29 -18.04
CA GLY A 123 -26.00 2.47 -16.90
C GLY A 123 -26.89 2.59 -15.65
N HIS A 124 -27.99 3.34 -15.70
CA HIS A 124 -28.96 3.35 -14.59
C HIS A 124 -29.59 1.97 -14.45
N LYS A 125 -29.48 1.38 -13.26
CA LYS A 125 -30.15 0.13 -12.91
C LYS A 125 -31.59 0.39 -12.49
N ILE A 126 -32.50 -0.47 -12.94
CA ILE A 126 -33.92 -0.43 -12.62
C ILE A 126 -34.23 -1.73 -11.87
N GLU A 127 -34.53 -1.62 -10.58
CA GLU A 127 -34.92 -2.77 -9.77
C GLU A 127 -36.43 -2.86 -9.69
N ARG A 128 -36.96 -4.08 -9.85
CA ARG A 128 -38.40 -4.36 -9.77
C ARG A 128 -38.63 -5.36 -8.66
N ARG A 129 -39.57 -5.06 -7.78
CA ARG A 129 -40.02 -5.99 -6.75
C ARG A 129 -41.52 -6.04 -6.73
N THR A 130 -42.03 -7.24 -6.95
CA THR A 130 -43.45 -7.55 -6.80
C THR A 130 -43.73 -7.80 -5.33
N ILE A 131 -44.56 -6.97 -4.70
CA ILE A 131 -44.93 -7.15 -3.28
C ILE A 131 -46.13 -8.10 -3.13
N ASP A 132 -46.97 -8.22 -4.18
CA ASP A 132 -48.07 -9.17 -4.34
C ASP A 132 -48.39 -9.31 -5.84
N ASP A 133 -49.30 -10.21 -6.26
CA ASP A 133 -49.69 -10.43 -7.67
C ASP A 133 -50.22 -9.18 -8.43
N THR A 134 -50.39 -8.06 -7.74
CA THR A 134 -51.00 -6.84 -8.27
C THR A 134 -50.13 -5.58 -8.15
N VAL A 135 -49.06 -5.61 -7.35
CA VAL A 135 -48.25 -4.41 -7.07
C VAL A 135 -46.79 -4.67 -7.39
N GLU A 136 -46.31 -3.97 -8.42
CA GLU A 136 -44.90 -3.88 -8.76
C GLU A 136 -44.35 -2.55 -8.25
N ILE A 137 -43.29 -2.60 -7.44
CA ILE A 137 -42.49 -1.45 -7.08
C ILE A 137 -41.28 -1.38 -7.99
N VAL A 138 -41.11 -0.25 -8.66
CA VAL A 138 -39.95 0.05 -9.50
C VAL A 138 -39.06 1.04 -8.77
N TRP A 139 -37.80 0.67 -8.56
CA TRP A 139 -36.76 1.52 -7.99
C TRP A 139 -35.77 1.93 -9.07
N HIS A 140 -35.45 3.21 -9.11
CA HIS A 140 -34.38 3.76 -9.94
C HIS A 140 -33.77 4.98 -9.25
N GLU A 141 -32.56 5.36 -9.66
CA GLU A 141 -31.93 6.59 -9.20
C GLU A 141 -32.53 7.79 -9.95
N ASP A 142 -33.01 8.79 -9.22
CA ASP A 142 -33.52 10.07 -9.72
C ASP A 142 -32.52 11.22 -9.39
N PRO A 143 -32.71 12.47 -9.86
CA PRO A 143 -31.75 13.54 -9.62
C PRO A 143 -31.57 13.83 -8.13
N ALA A 144 -32.65 13.71 -7.35
CA ALA A 144 -32.62 13.93 -5.92
C ALA A 144 -31.84 12.83 -5.21
N SER A 145 -31.96 11.57 -5.64
CA SER A 145 -31.15 10.44 -5.17
C SER A 145 -29.67 10.65 -5.49
N LEU A 146 -29.33 11.10 -6.70
CA LEU A 146 -27.95 11.40 -7.08
C LEU A 146 -27.36 12.54 -6.24
N LEU A 147 -28.11 13.63 -6.03
CA LEU A 147 -27.70 14.73 -5.13
C LEU A 147 -27.52 14.25 -3.68
N ARG A 148 -28.43 13.40 -3.18
CA ARG A 148 -28.29 12.77 -1.86
C ARG A 148 -27.03 11.91 -1.80
N ALA A 149 -26.75 11.10 -2.82
CA ALA A 149 -25.56 10.25 -2.88
C ALA A 149 -24.27 11.07 -2.82
N VAL A 150 -24.16 12.16 -3.59
CA VAL A 150 -23.01 13.08 -3.53
C VAL A 150 -22.86 13.71 -2.14
N THR A 151 -23.98 14.09 -1.51
CA THR A 151 -23.98 14.64 -0.14
C THR A 151 -23.52 13.60 0.89
N ILE A 152 -23.96 12.35 0.75
CA ILE A 152 -23.52 11.24 1.63
C ILE A 152 -22.02 11.02 1.48
N LEU A 153 -21.49 11.00 0.26
CA LEU A 153 -20.05 10.85 0.00
C LEU A 153 -19.22 11.96 0.65
N HIS A 154 -19.67 13.22 0.53
CA HIS A 154 -19.06 14.36 1.22
C HIS A 154 -19.02 14.14 2.73
N ASN A 155 -20.16 13.78 3.33
CA ASN A 155 -20.28 13.56 4.77
C ASN A 155 -19.41 12.37 5.24
N TYR A 156 -19.31 11.30 4.46
CA TYR A 156 -18.43 10.17 4.75
C TYR A 156 -16.95 10.58 4.72
N ALA A 157 -16.56 11.44 3.79
CA ALA A 157 -15.20 11.97 3.74
C ALA A 157 -14.89 12.82 4.98
N LEU A 158 -15.79 13.72 5.38
CA LEU A 158 -15.66 14.52 6.61
C LEU A 158 -15.58 13.64 7.86
N GLN A 159 -16.48 12.67 8.01
CA GLN A 159 -16.45 11.75 9.15
C GLN A 159 -15.17 10.89 9.16
N GLY A 160 -14.66 10.52 7.99
CA GLY A 160 -13.36 9.85 7.86
C GLY A 160 -12.22 10.71 8.39
N LEU A 161 -12.22 12.02 8.09
CA LEU A 161 -11.20 12.97 8.56
C LEU A 161 -11.17 13.10 10.09
N GLU A 162 -12.32 13.05 10.75
CA GLU A 162 -12.46 13.11 12.21
C GLU A 162 -11.92 11.85 12.89
N ARG A 163 -12.00 10.69 12.23
CA ARG A 163 -11.54 9.40 12.77
C ARG A 163 -10.07 9.13 12.54
N LEU A 164 -9.40 9.88 11.66
CA LEU A 164 -7.98 9.68 11.40
C LEU A 164 -7.15 10.11 12.61
N PRO A 165 -6.18 9.30 13.05
CA PRO A 165 -5.27 9.70 14.11
C PRO A 165 -4.41 10.89 13.67
N ASP A 166 -3.87 11.61 14.65
CA ASP A 166 -2.88 12.64 14.39
C ASP A 166 -1.64 12.04 13.70
N ASP A 167 -1.14 12.75 12.69
CA ASP A 167 0.13 12.39 12.05
C ASP A 167 1.25 13.19 12.73
N PRO A 168 2.07 12.58 13.60
CA PRO A 168 3.23 13.25 14.18
C PRO A 168 4.27 13.63 13.12
N GLY A 169 4.09 13.18 11.88
CA GLY A 169 5.01 13.40 10.79
C GLY A 169 6.27 12.55 10.94
N GLY A 170 7.33 12.97 10.25
CA GLY A 170 8.64 12.34 10.29
C GLY A 170 8.87 11.28 9.20
N GLN A 171 10.08 10.73 9.19
CA GLN A 171 10.50 9.75 8.19
C GLN A 171 9.82 8.39 8.43
N ARG A 172 9.51 7.69 7.32
CA ARG A 172 8.99 6.31 7.39
C ARG A 172 10.03 5.42 8.07
N GLN A 173 9.61 4.71 9.10
CA GLN A 173 10.43 3.71 9.76
C GLN A 173 10.42 2.50 8.82
N LEU A 174 11.51 2.25 8.10
CA LEU A 174 11.63 1.11 7.16
C LEU A 174 11.67 -0.21 7.94
N TRP A 175 10.53 -0.66 8.44
CA TRP A 175 10.37 -1.85 9.27
C TRP A 175 10.70 -3.11 8.50
N GLY A 176 10.27 -3.22 7.23
CA GLY A 176 10.63 -4.34 6.38
C GLY A 176 12.15 -4.50 6.31
N LEU A 177 12.87 -3.41 6.03
CA LEU A 177 14.34 -3.43 6.00
C LEU A 177 14.96 -3.83 7.34
N ARG A 178 14.38 -3.43 8.48
CA ARG A 178 14.87 -3.85 9.80
C ARG A 178 14.70 -5.35 10.01
N HIS A 179 13.54 -5.90 9.68
CA HIS A 179 13.30 -7.34 9.78
C HIS A 179 14.20 -8.13 8.83
N TRP A 180 14.39 -7.64 7.62
CA TRP A 180 15.33 -8.21 6.65
C TRP A 180 16.75 -8.31 7.22
N ILE A 181 17.30 -7.18 7.69
CA ILE A 181 18.66 -7.14 8.25
C ILE A 181 18.76 -7.97 9.55
N GLY A 182 17.69 -8.03 10.35
CA GLY A 182 17.62 -8.91 11.51
C GLY A 182 17.73 -10.39 11.13
N ASN A 183 17.05 -10.82 10.07
CA ASN A 183 17.14 -12.18 9.55
C ASN A 183 18.51 -12.49 8.93
N LEU A 184 19.10 -11.53 8.20
CA LEU A 184 20.46 -11.67 7.68
C LEU A 184 21.50 -11.78 8.79
N HIS A 185 21.33 -11.04 9.89
CA HIS A 185 22.18 -11.19 11.06
C HIS A 185 22.08 -12.60 11.65
N ILE A 186 20.86 -13.15 11.82
CA ILE A 186 20.67 -14.52 12.34
C ILE A 186 21.34 -15.54 11.41
N LEU A 187 21.18 -15.41 10.10
CA LEU A 187 21.86 -16.26 9.12
C LEU A 187 23.38 -16.18 9.28
N TRP A 188 23.92 -14.96 9.34
CA TRP A 188 25.35 -14.72 9.40
C TRP A 188 26.01 -15.25 10.68
N THR A 189 25.41 -14.96 11.83
CA THR A 189 25.99 -15.39 13.12
C THR A 189 25.62 -16.82 13.47
N GLY A 190 24.42 -17.28 13.10
CA GLY A 190 23.89 -18.58 13.46
C GLY A 190 24.30 -19.70 12.49
N ILE A 191 24.05 -19.50 11.19
CA ILE A 191 24.31 -20.54 10.17
C ILE A 191 25.77 -20.53 9.73
N LEU A 192 26.32 -19.34 9.47
CA LEU A 192 27.72 -19.21 9.04
C LEU A 192 28.71 -19.19 10.22
N GLY A 193 28.24 -18.90 11.45
CA GLY A 193 29.11 -18.83 12.63
C GLY A 193 30.09 -17.66 12.59
N ARG A 194 29.82 -16.62 11.80
CA ARG A 194 30.73 -15.49 11.56
C ARG A 194 30.32 -14.27 12.40
N LYS A 195 31.30 -13.42 12.72
CA LYS A 195 31.03 -12.15 13.43
C LYS A 195 30.29 -11.17 12.52
N PHE A 196 29.21 -10.56 13.02
CA PHE A 196 28.45 -9.55 12.28
C PHE A 196 29.03 -8.15 12.52
N THR A 197 29.82 -7.66 11.57
CA THR A 197 30.47 -6.33 11.64
C THR A 197 29.88 -5.35 10.63
N VAL A 198 29.92 -4.06 10.95
CA VAL A 198 29.32 -3.00 10.13
C VAL A 198 30.37 -1.94 9.90
N ASP A 199 31.20 -2.13 8.88
CA ASP A 199 32.26 -1.20 8.50
C ASP A 199 32.04 -0.72 7.07
N SER A 200 32.17 0.59 6.86
CA SER A 200 31.99 1.24 5.56
C SER A 200 33.05 2.31 5.33
N HIS A 201 33.51 2.46 4.10
CA HIS A 201 34.41 3.53 3.67
C HIS A 201 33.78 4.25 2.49
N GLN A 202 33.59 5.57 2.61
CA GLN A 202 32.96 6.40 1.56
C GLN A 202 31.57 5.90 1.08
N GLY A 203 30.79 5.28 1.98
CA GLY A 203 29.47 4.75 1.63
C GLY A 203 29.48 3.36 0.99
N GLU A 204 30.66 2.75 0.83
CA GLU A 204 30.82 1.38 0.34
C GLU A 204 31.07 0.39 1.50
N PRO A 205 30.52 -0.83 1.41
CA PRO A 205 30.67 -1.85 2.45
C PRO A 205 32.11 -2.40 2.46
N VAL A 206 32.78 -2.30 3.61
CA VAL A 206 34.15 -2.83 3.79
C VAL A 206 34.11 -4.19 4.47
N SER A 207 33.31 -4.33 5.53
CA SER A 207 33.21 -5.61 6.23
C SER A 207 32.51 -6.66 5.38
N GLU A 208 32.91 -7.92 5.56
CA GLU A 208 32.32 -9.06 4.84
C GLU A 208 30.81 -9.16 5.07
N ALA A 209 30.36 -9.01 6.32
CA ALA A 209 28.93 -9.01 6.66
C ALA A 209 28.16 -7.86 6.00
N ALA A 210 28.78 -6.67 5.89
CA ALA A 210 28.18 -5.53 5.21
C ALA A 210 28.06 -5.76 3.71
N ARG A 211 29.11 -6.31 3.08
CA ARG A 211 29.09 -6.70 1.65
C ARG A 211 27.99 -7.72 1.38
N PHE A 212 27.86 -8.73 2.25
CA PHE A 212 26.80 -9.73 2.14
C PHE A 212 25.41 -9.12 2.27
N CYS A 213 25.19 -8.24 3.24
CA CYS A 213 23.91 -7.56 3.42
C CYS A 213 23.55 -6.68 2.22
N VAL A 214 24.52 -5.96 1.65
CA VAL A 214 24.28 -5.14 0.45
C VAL A 214 23.99 -6.03 -0.77
N ALA A 215 24.79 -7.08 -1.00
CA ALA A 215 24.61 -7.99 -2.13
C ALA A 215 23.22 -8.66 -2.10
N THR A 216 22.83 -9.23 -0.96
CA THR A 216 21.51 -9.88 -0.80
C THR A 216 20.36 -8.87 -0.87
N THR A 217 20.50 -7.69 -0.27
CA THR A 217 19.45 -6.65 -0.33
C THR A 217 19.27 -6.12 -1.75
N ARG A 218 20.32 -5.99 -2.56
CA ARG A 218 20.20 -5.54 -3.96
C ARG A 218 19.41 -6.52 -4.82
N LEU A 219 19.49 -7.82 -4.54
CA LEU A 219 18.65 -8.82 -5.21
C LEU A 219 17.18 -8.72 -4.80
N THR A 220 16.91 -8.42 -3.52
CA THR A 220 15.55 -8.35 -2.97
C THR A 220 14.86 -7.00 -3.22
N ALA A 221 15.58 -5.89 -3.09
CA ALA A 221 15.06 -4.53 -3.05
C ALA A 221 16.09 -3.55 -3.64
N PRO A 222 16.23 -3.51 -4.97
CA PRO A 222 17.26 -2.72 -5.65
C PRO A 222 17.12 -1.20 -5.46
N ASP A 223 15.95 -0.74 -5.00
CA ASP A 223 15.66 0.67 -4.73
C ASP A 223 16.24 1.17 -3.39
N LEU A 224 16.70 0.27 -2.52
CA LEU A 224 17.28 0.64 -1.23
C LEU A 224 18.75 1.06 -1.37
N THR A 225 19.06 2.22 -0.78
CA THR A 225 20.42 2.78 -0.79
C THR A 225 21.32 2.08 0.24
N ASN A 226 22.64 2.05 -0.02
CA ASN A 226 23.63 1.55 0.94
C ASN A 226 23.49 2.24 2.32
N GLY A 227 23.21 3.55 2.36
CA GLY A 227 23.03 4.31 3.60
C GLY A 227 21.84 3.82 4.45
N GLN A 228 20.71 3.46 3.81
CA GLN A 228 19.57 2.87 4.52
C GLN A 228 19.93 1.49 5.09
N ILE A 229 20.63 0.66 4.31
CA ILE A 229 21.08 -0.67 4.72
C ILE A 229 22.02 -0.56 5.92
N PHE A 230 23.04 0.30 5.88
CA PHE A 230 23.96 0.50 7.01
C PHE A 230 23.27 1.04 8.25
N THR A 231 22.35 1.98 8.09
CA THR A 231 21.56 2.49 9.21
C THR A 231 20.77 1.36 9.89
N ALA A 232 20.17 0.46 9.11
CA ALA A 232 19.47 -0.71 9.63
C ALA A 232 20.43 -1.70 10.31
N MET A 233 21.60 -1.99 9.72
CA MET A 233 22.64 -2.85 10.32
C MET A 233 23.15 -2.29 11.66
N GLN A 234 23.46 -0.99 11.73
CA GLN A 234 23.92 -0.34 12.96
C GLN A 234 22.86 -0.40 14.06
N ARG A 235 21.58 -0.17 13.73
CA ARG A 235 20.47 -0.32 14.67
C ARG A 235 20.37 -1.75 15.18
N GLN A 236 20.46 -2.75 14.31
CA GLN A 236 20.41 -4.15 14.70
C GLN A 236 21.54 -4.51 15.68
N ARG A 237 22.76 -4.01 15.42
CA ARG A 237 23.90 -4.22 16.33
C ARG A 237 23.65 -3.62 17.72
N ARG A 238 23.09 -2.41 17.79
CA ARG A 238 22.79 -1.73 19.07
C ARG A 238 21.71 -2.45 19.86
N THR A 239 20.67 -2.97 19.22
CA THR A 239 19.60 -3.73 19.88
C THR A 239 20.14 -4.97 20.61
N ARG A 240 21.11 -5.66 20.02
CA ARG A 240 21.74 -6.86 20.61
C ARG A 240 22.79 -6.56 21.69
N GLN A 241 23.40 -5.38 21.66
CA GLN A 241 24.41 -4.97 22.65
C GLN A 241 23.81 -4.48 23.96
N ARG A 242 22.50 -4.17 24.01
CA ARG A 242 21.85 -3.84 25.27
C ARG A 242 21.77 -5.11 26.13
N PRO A 243 22.49 -5.18 27.27
CA PRO A 243 22.32 -6.29 28.19
C PRO A 243 20.85 -6.30 28.60
N SER A 244 20.20 -7.46 28.48
CA SER A 244 18.89 -7.68 29.06
C SER A 244 18.99 -7.35 30.54
N SER A 245 18.46 -6.19 30.93
CA SER A 245 18.46 -5.80 32.33
C SER A 245 17.76 -6.91 33.11
N PRO A 246 18.34 -7.39 34.22
CA PRO A 246 17.73 -8.45 34.99
C PRO A 246 16.33 -7.98 35.40
N THR A 247 15.30 -8.70 34.95
CA THR A 247 13.94 -8.49 35.39
C THR A 247 13.88 -8.89 36.86
N THR A 248 13.96 -7.90 37.74
CA THR A 248 13.73 -8.05 39.19
C THR A 248 12.25 -8.28 39.47
#